data_AF-A0A061GZI8-F1
#
_entry.id   AF-A0A061GZI8-F1
#
_cell.length_a   1.000
_cell.length_b   1.000
_cell.length_c   1.000
_cell.angle_alpha   90.00
_cell.angle_beta   90.00
_cell.angle_gamma   90.00
#
_symmetry.space_group_name_H-M   'P 1'
#
loop_
_entity.id
_entity.type
_entity.pdbx_description
1 polymer ?
#
loop_
_entity_poly.entity_id
_entity_poly.type
_entity_poly.pdbx_seq_one_letter_code
_entity_poly.pdbx_strand_id
1 'polypeptide(L)'
;MPMSLEEYQTAQMYMVMKMQQQSTNGAEGVEVLENRPFQADAFGKGQYTSKVYRLQSKAPAWLTTIAPKDALVMQEEAWNAYPRLIKCPYFTKFCLTIETVHRADNGTSENVHFLNEEQLAARQVETIDIASAATDYWSYAIGSNTFDFSKFKSAKTGRGPLLDGWQDNCNPVMTAYKLVTVDAPYWGFGYRLEQALLAGERALFMESHRNCFGWIDEWFGMTMQQIRELEQQGDCLLKEKISKPILL
;
A
#
# COMPACT_ATOMS: atom_id res chain seq x y z
N MET A 1 -3.61 12.49 -6.22
CA MET A 1 -2.87 11.74 -7.27
C MET A 1 -3.20 12.30 -8.64
N PRO A 2 -2.22 12.51 -9.54
CA PRO A 2 -2.42 13.11 -10.87
C PRO A 2 -2.92 12.08 -11.90
N MET A 3 -4.04 11.43 -11.60
CA MET A 3 -4.65 10.37 -12.42
C MET A 3 -6.15 10.24 -12.11
N SER A 4 -6.92 9.64 -13.02
CA SER A 4 -8.34 9.33 -12.78
C SER A 4 -8.50 8.15 -11.82
N LEU A 5 -9.74 7.87 -11.41
CA LEU A 5 -10.08 6.70 -10.60
C LEU A 5 -9.77 5.39 -11.35
N GLU A 6 -10.14 5.31 -12.63
CA GLU A 6 -9.92 4.15 -13.50
C GLU A 6 -8.42 3.90 -13.70
N GLU A 7 -7.65 4.96 -13.96
CA GLU A 7 -6.20 4.88 -14.08
C GLU A 7 -5.55 4.44 -12.78
N TYR A 8 -6.00 4.97 -11.63
CA TYR A 8 -5.47 4.57 -10.32
C TYR A 8 -5.72 3.09 -10.02
N GLN A 9 -6.85 2.52 -10.45
CA GLN A 9 -7.10 1.09 -10.28
C GLN A 9 -6.01 0.25 -10.98
N THR A 10 -5.70 0.57 -12.24
CA THR A 10 -4.62 -0.08 -13.01
C THR A 10 -3.25 0.17 -12.36
N ALA A 11 -2.97 1.43 -12.00
CA ALA A 11 -1.70 1.84 -11.40
C ALA A 11 -1.44 1.12 -10.08
N GLN A 12 -2.45 1.02 -9.21
CA GLN A 12 -2.37 0.35 -7.92
C GLN A 12 -2.05 -1.13 -8.09
N MET A 13 -2.75 -1.83 -8.98
CA MET A 13 -2.50 -3.26 -9.20
C MET A 13 -1.09 -3.51 -9.76
N TYR A 14 -0.69 -2.72 -10.77
CA TYR A 14 0.65 -2.80 -11.34
C TYR A 14 1.73 -2.52 -10.28
N MET A 15 1.54 -1.46 -9.49
CA MET A 15 2.46 -1.06 -8.44
C MET A 15 2.61 -2.15 -7.37
N VAL A 16 1.50 -2.73 -6.89
CA VAL A 16 1.53 -3.81 -5.90
C VAL A 16 2.33 -5.00 -6.44
N MET A 17 2.00 -5.47 -7.64
CA MET A 17 2.70 -6.58 -8.29
C MET A 17 4.21 -6.32 -8.39
N LYS A 18 4.60 -5.15 -8.92
CA LYS A 18 6.01 -4.81 -9.15
C LYS A 18 6.77 -4.62 -7.83
N MET A 19 6.18 -3.96 -6.83
CA MET A 19 6.80 -3.85 -5.50
C MET A 19 6.97 -5.22 -4.84
N GLN A 20 6.02 -6.14 -4.98
CA GLN A 20 6.16 -7.52 -4.48
C GLN A 20 7.31 -8.26 -5.17
N GLN A 21 7.44 -8.13 -6.49
CA GLN A 21 8.54 -8.73 -7.26
C GLN A 21 9.91 -8.18 -6.88
N GLN A 22 10.01 -6.88 -6.61
CA GLN A 22 11.25 -6.21 -6.19
C GLN A 22 11.61 -6.49 -4.72
N SER A 23 10.62 -6.69 -3.85
CA SER A 23 10.84 -6.93 -2.42
C SER A 23 11.07 -8.40 -2.06
N THR A 24 10.74 -9.34 -2.95
CA THR A 24 10.85 -10.78 -2.69
C THR A 24 12.19 -11.35 -3.17
N ASN A 25 12.89 -12.01 -2.25
CA ASN A 25 14.13 -12.75 -2.44
C ASN A 25 13.99 -14.19 -1.89
N GLY A 26 15.11 -14.93 -1.77
CA GLY A 26 15.07 -16.33 -1.33
C GLY A 26 14.73 -16.55 0.15
N ALA A 27 14.74 -15.52 1.00
CA ALA A 27 14.48 -15.62 2.44
C ALA A 27 13.29 -14.77 2.91
N GLU A 28 13.03 -13.65 2.22
CA GLU A 28 12.01 -12.66 2.60
C GLU A 28 11.16 -12.26 1.39
N GLY A 29 9.92 -11.84 1.64
CA GLY A 29 9.02 -11.43 0.58
C GLY A 29 7.56 -11.76 0.85
N VAL A 30 6.79 -11.82 -0.23
CA VAL A 30 5.34 -11.99 -0.17
C VAL A 30 4.90 -13.28 -0.83
N GLU A 31 4.13 -14.07 -0.11
CA GLU A 31 3.52 -15.30 -0.59
C GLU A 31 2.01 -15.11 -0.71
N VAL A 32 1.46 -15.31 -1.91
CA VAL A 32 0.00 -15.25 -2.13
C VAL A 32 -0.60 -16.63 -1.86
N LEU A 33 -1.38 -16.71 -0.77
CA LEU A 33 -2.04 -17.95 -0.34
C LEU A 33 -3.34 -18.16 -1.12
N GLU A 34 -4.16 -17.12 -1.24
CA GLU A 34 -5.47 -17.18 -1.88
C GLU A 34 -5.72 -15.91 -2.69
N ASN A 35 -6.31 -16.07 -3.87
CA ASN A 35 -6.75 -14.96 -4.72
C ASN A 35 -8.03 -15.41 -5.45
N ARG A 36 -9.20 -14.94 -5.03
CA ARG A 36 -10.49 -15.36 -5.57
C ARG A 36 -11.52 -14.23 -5.66
N PRO A 37 -12.47 -14.29 -6.60
CA PRO A 37 -13.59 -13.37 -6.60
C PRO A 37 -14.48 -13.58 -5.37
N PHE A 38 -15.18 -12.52 -4.94
CA PHE A 38 -16.25 -12.60 -3.95
C PHE A 38 -17.44 -11.73 -4.36
N GLN A 39 -18.60 -12.03 -3.77
CA GLN A 39 -19.79 -11.19 -3.84
C GLN A 39 -20.36 -11.06 -2.43
N ALA A 40 -20.59 -9.82 -1.98
CA ALA A 40 -21.16 -9.52 -0.68
C ALA A 40 -22.30 -8.50 -0.82
N ASP A 41 -23.36 -8.64 -0.04
CA ASP A 41 -24.54 -7.78 -0.15
C ASP A 41 -24.23 -6.31 0.10
N ALA A 42 -23.34 -6.02 1.06
CA ALA A 42 -22.95 -4.65 1.42
C ALA A 42 -21.90 -4.02 0.49
N PHE A 43 -21.12 -4.82 -0.24
CA PHE A 43 -19.94 -4.35 -0.99
C PHE A 43 -19.98 -4.69 -2.49
N GLY A 44 -20.97 -5.46 -2.96
CA GLY A 44 -21.06 -5.89 -4.35
C GLY A 44 -20.03 -6.96 -4.71
N LYS A 45 -19.58 -6.95 -5.98
CA LYS A 45 -18.57 -7.88 -6.49
C LYS A 45 -17.16 -7.32 -6.24
N GLY A 46 -16.24 -8.19 -5.87
CA GLY A 46 -14.85 -7.81 -5.61
C GLY A 46 -13.87 -8.97 -5.71
N GLN A 47 -12.64 -8.72 -5.29
CA GLN A 47 -11.55 -9.68 -5.22
C GLN A 47 -11.06 -9.81 -3.78
N TYR A 48 -10.98 -11.05 -3.30
CA TYR A 48 -10.41 -11.39 -2.01
C TYR A 48 -8.98 -11.90 -2.24
N THR A 49 -8.04 -11.42 -1.42
CA THR A 49 -6.67 -11.94 -1.40
C THR A 49 -6.22 -12.22 0.02
N SER A 50 -5.54 -13.35 0.22
CA SER A 50 -4.81 -13.67 1.45
C SER A 50 -3.33 -13.80 1.14
N LYS A 51 -2.48 -13.09 1.88
CA LYS A 51 -1.04 -13.02 1.65
C LYS A 51 -0.28 -13.17 2.95
N VAL A 52 0.91 -13.75 2.87
CA VAL A 52 1.86 -13.82 3.98
C VAL A 52 3.11 -13.03 3.62
N TYR A 53 3.48 -12.07 4.46
CA TYR A 53 4.70 -11.27 4.33
C TYR A 53 5.73 -11.75 5.34
N ARG A 54 6.93 -12.08 4.86
CA ARG A 54 8.10 -12.44 5.67
C ARG A 54 9.06 -11.25 5.66
N LEU A 55 9.11 -10.49 6.76
CA LEU A 55 9.72 -9.15 6.82
C LEU A 55 10.89 -9.04 7.82
N GLN A 56 11.65 -10.12 8.02
CA GLN A 56 12.63 -10.22 9.10
C GLN A 56 13.68 -9.09 9.11
N SER A 57 14.23 -8.70 7.95
CA SER A 57 15.22 -7.62 7.82
C SER A 57 14.62 -6.20 7.85
N LYS A 58 13.30 -6.07 7.67
CA LYS A 58 12.61 -4.77 7.58
C LYS A 58 11.99 -4.32 8.91
N ALA A 59 12.02 -5.18 9.93
CA ALA A 59 11.53 -4.84 11.26
C ALA A 59 12.53 -3.96 12.02
N PRO A 60 12.08 -2.93 12.79
CA PRO A 60 12.96 -2.15 13.64
C PRO A 60 13.75 -3.00 14.63
N ALA A 61 14.99 -2.60 14.93
CA ALA A 61 15.88 -3.36 15.82
C ALA A 61 15.32 -3.58 17.24
N TRP A 62 14.54 -2.63 17.77
CA TRP A 62 13.90 -2.82 19.08
C TRP A 62 12.80 -3.89 19.04
N LEU A 63 12.10 -4.04 17.90
CA LEU A 63 11.04 -5.02 17.70
C LEU A 63 11.62 -6.43 17.55
N THR A 64 12.73 -6.56 16.82
CA THR A 64 13.44 -7.85 16.67
C THR A 64 14.06 -8.36 17.98
N THR A 65 14.29 -7.47 18.96
CA THR A 65 14.82 -7.83 20.29
C THR A 65 13.76 -8.46 21.19
N ILE A 66 12.47 -8.13 20.99
CA ILE A 66 11.36 -8.56 21.84
C ILE A 66 10.42 -9.56 21.16
N ALA A 67 10.47 -9.67 19.82
CA ALA A 67 9.66 -10.57 19.03
C ALA A 67 10.41 -11.90 18.76
N PRO A 68 9.75 -13.07 18.90
CA PRO A 68 10.29 -14.33 18.42
C PRO A 68 10.70 -14.25 16.94
N LYS A 69 11.71 -15.02 16.50
CA LYS A 69 12.17 -15.04 15.09
C LYS A 69 11.05 -15.40 14.09
N ASP A 70 10.08 -16.18 14.54
CA ASP A 70 8.91 -16.60 13.77
C ASP A 70 7.74 -15.61 13.85
N ALA A 71 7.83 -14.58 14.70
CA ALA A 71 6.77 -13.60 14.94
C ALA A 71 6.75 -12.43 13.93
N LEU A 72 7.71 -12.38 13.00
CA LEU A 72 7.76 -11.37 11.93
C LEU A 72 7.15 -11.86 10.62
N VAL A 73 6.17 -12.76 10.76
CA VAL A 73 5.30 -13.21 9.67
C VAL A 73 3.97 -12.48 9.83
N MET A 74 3.65 -11.65 8.84
CA MET A 74 2.39 -10.89 8.79
C MET A 74 1.45 -11.59 7.82
N GLN A 75 0.22 -11.89 8.25
CA GLN A 75 -0.82 -12.38 7.35
C GLN A 75 -1.74 -11.23 6.99
N GLU A 76 -1.88 -10.89 5.71
CA GLU A 76 -2.82 -9.90 5.21
C GLU A 76 -4.02 -10.60 4.59
N GLU A 77 -5.22 -10.20 5.01
CA GLU A 77 -6.45 -10.45 4.27
C GLU A 77 -6.95 -9.14 3.67
N ALA A 78 -7.34 -9.16 2.40
CA ALA A 78 -7.82 -7.97 1.70
C ALA A 78 -9.10 -8.26 0.89
N TRP A 79 -10.09 -7.37 1.03
CA TRP A 79 -11.35 -7.37 0.29
C TRP A 79 -11.41 -6.14 -0.59
N ASN A 80 -11.11 -6.32 -1.88
CA ASN A 80 -11.11 -5.26 -2.86
C ASN A 80 -12.45 -5.23 -3.61
N ALA A 81 -13.32 -4.30 -3.25
CA ALA A 81 -14.55 -3.97 -3.95
C ALA A 81 -14.47 -2.52 -4.43
N TYR A 82 -13.52 -2.25 -5.34
CA TYR A 82 -13.22 -0.90 -5.82
C TYR A 82 -14.51 -0.11 -6.14
N PRO A 83 -14.65 1.13 -5.62
CA PRO A 83 -13.63 2.00 -5.04
C PRO A 83 -13.36 1.81 -3.53
N ARG A 84 -13.88 0.74 -2.91
CA ARG A 84 -13.61 0.40 -1.49
C ARG A 84 -12.62 -0.75 -1.37
N LEU A 85 -11.70 -0.62 -0.42
CA LEU A 85 -10.73 -1.67 -0.10
C LEU A 85 -10.59 -1.75 1.42
N ILE A 86 -10.68 -2.97 1.96
CA ILE A 86 -10.40 -3.28 3.35
C ILE A 86 -9.18 -4.20 3.38
N LYS A 87 -8.18 -3.88 4.21
CA LYS A 87 -7.01 -4.72 4.46
C LYS A 87 -6.83 -4.94 5.96
N CYS A 88 -6.58 -6.18 6.35
CA CYS A 88 -6.33 -6.59 7.73
C CYS A 88 -5.01 -7.38 7.81
N PRO A 89 -3.86 -6.71 7.99
CA PRO A 89 -2.66 -7.42 8.39
C PRO A 89 -2.73 -7.81 9.87
N TYR A 90 -2.60 -9.10 10.11
CA TYR A 90 -2.67 -9.75 11.40
C TYR A 90 -1.30 -10.28 11.82
N PHE A 91 -0.98 -9.99 13.08
CA PHE A 91 -0.01 -10.73 13.87
C PHE A 91 -0.74 -11.24 15.10
N THR A 92 -0.31 -12.39 15.65
CA THR A 92 -1.05 -13.19 16.66
C THR A 92 -1.68 -12.46 17.86
N LYS A 93 -1.36 -11.20 18.17
CA LYS A 93 -2.00 -10.43 19.25
C LYS A 93 -2.25 -8.94 18.96
N PHE A 94 -2.23 -8.49 17.69
CA PHE A 94 -2.66 -7.12 17.34
C PHE A 94 -3.40 -7.08 16.00
N CYS A 95 -4.25 -6.06 15.84
CA CYS A 95 -5.03 -5.83 14.63
C CYS A 95 -4.60 -4.50 14.00
N LEU A 96 -4.29 -4.53 12.70
CA LEU A 96 -4.23 -3.33 11.87
C LEU A 96 -5.35 -3.44 10.85
N THR A 97 -6.13 -2.38 10.66
CA THR A 97 -7.17 -2.30 9.63
C THR A 97 -6.94 -1.07 8.78
N ILE A 98 -6.93 -1.23 7.46
CA ILE A 98 -6.87 -0.13 6.50
C ILE A 98 -8.12 -0.16 5.65
N GLU A 99 -8.97 0.84 5.82
CA GLU A 99 -10.12 1.08 4.97
C GLU A 99 -9.77 2.20 3.99
N THR A 100 -10.00 1.98 2.69
CA THR A 100 -9.72 3.00 1.66
C THR A 100 -10.99 3.33 0.88
N VAL A 101 -11.26 4.63 0.74
CA VAL A 101 -12.26 5.17 -0.19
C VAL A 101 -11.55 6.02 -1.23
N HIS A 102 -11.78 5.74 -2.51
CA HIS A 102 -11.24 6.54 -3.61
C HIS A 102 -12.30 7.53 -4.11
N ARG A 103 -11.91 8.81 -4.30
CA ARG A 103 -12.79 9.86 -4.86
C ARG A 103 -12.07 10.64 -5.96
N ALA A 104 -12.84 11.10 -6.94
CA ALA A 104 -12.36 12.02 -7.99
C ALA A 104 -12.36 13.46 -7.48
N ASP A 105 -11.54 13.71 -6.45
CA ASP A 105 -11.33 15.02 -5.83
C ASP A 105 -9.86 15.23 -5.46
N ASN A 106 -9.54 16.42 -4.95
CA ASN A 106 -8.21 16.83 -4.50
C ASN A 106 -8.06 16.80 -2.97
N GLY A 107 -8.81 15.95 -2.24
CA GLY A 107 -8.68 15.84 -0.79
C GLY A 107 -9.68 16.65 0.02
N THR A 108 -10.73 17.16 -0.63
CA THR A 108 -11.72 18.06 -0.05
C THR A 108 -12.93 17.35 0.57
N SER A 109 -13.10 16.04 0.36
CA SER A 109 -14.21 15.29 0.95
C SER A 109 -13.99 15.01 2.43
N GLU A 110 -14.93 15.43 3.27
CA GLU A 110 -14.91 15.17 4.70
C GLU A 110 -15.62 13.87 5.07
N ASN A 111 -15.15 13.22 6.15
CA ASN A 111 -15.74 12.03 6.77
C ASN A 111 -16.25 10.94 5.78
N VAL A 112 -15.48 10.64 4.73
CA VAL A 112 -15.90 9.69 3.68
C VAL A 112 -16.08 8.25 4.17
N HIS A 113 -15.61 7.95 5.39
CA HIS A 113 -15.73 6.67 6.08
C HIS A 113 -16.95 6.59 7.00
N PHE A 114 -17.72 7.67 7.13
CA PHE A 114 -18.92 7.73 7.98
C PHE A 114 -18.62 7.42 9.46
N LEU A 115 -17.50 7.95 9.96
CA LEU A 115 -17.12 7.85 11.37
C LEU A 115 -18.11 8.60 12.26
N ASN A 116 -18.35 8.06 13.45
CA ASN A 116 -19.15 8.73 14.47
C ASN A 116 -18.36 9.87 15.15
N GLU A 117 -19.03 10.67 15.99
CA GLU A 117 -18.42 11.85 16.63
C GLU A 117 -17.19 11.50 17.49
N GLU A 118 -17.23 10.39 18.23
CA GLU A 118 -16.12 9.94 19.08
C GLU A 118 -14.89 9.56 18.24
N GLN A 119 -15.09 8.78 17.18
CA GLN A 119 -14.05 8.40 16.23
C GLN A 119 -13.46 9.63 15.51
N LEU A 120 -14.32 10.59 15.13
CA LEU A 120 -13.88 11.84 14.52
C LEU A 120 -13.05 12.71 15.47
N ALA A 121 -13.36 12.71 16.76
CA ALA A 121 -12.59 13.43 17.76
C ALA A 121 -11.23 12.77 18.05
N ALA A 122 -11.16 11.45 17.98
CA ALA A 122 -9.93 10.69 18.23
C ALA A 122 -8.96 10.63 17.03
N ARG A 123 -9.47 10.76 15.80
CA ARG A 123 -8.65 10.60 14.58
C ARG A 123 -7.64 11.73 14.42
N GLN A 124 -6.53 11.39 13.76
CA GLN A 124 -5.59 12.36 13.21
C GLN A 124 -5.69 12.32 11.69
N VAL A 125 -5.67 13.49 11.05
CA VAL A 125 -5.72 13.61 9.59
C VAL A 125 -4.38 14.11 9.10
N GLU A 126 -3.75 13.35 8.21
CA GLU A 126 -2.52 13.72 7.53
C GLU A 126 -2.73 13.72 6.02
N THR A 127 -2.22 14.74 5.34
CA THR A 127 -2.17 14.78 3.87
C THR A 127 -0.79 14.33 3.39
N ILE A 128 -0.76 13.29 2.56
CA ILE A 128 0.47 12.77 1.97
C ILE A 128 0.66 13.39 0.58
N ASP A 129 1.70 14.22 0.43
CA ASP A 129 2.13 14.74 -0.87
C ASP A 129 3.27 13.92 -1.45
N ILE A 130 3.00 13.23 -2.56
CA ILE A 130 3.98 12.40 -3.28
C ILE A 130 5.17 13.20 -3.83
N ALA A 131 5.00 14.51 -4.05
CA ALA A 131 6.06 15.41 -4.51
C ALA A 131 6.95 15.93 -3.36
N SER A 132 6.55 15.73 -2.11
CA SER A 132 7.34 16.16 -0.95
C SER A 132 8.71 15.50 -0.94
N ALA A 133 9.76 16.26 -0.59
CA ALA A 133 11.12 15.74 -0.43
C ALA A 133 11.39 15.13 0.96
N ALA A 134 10.39 15.09 1.85
CA ALA A 134 10.55 14.56 3.20
C ALA A 134 10.94 13.07 3.17
N THR A 135 11.96 12.71 3.95
CA THR A 135 12.42 11.33 4.13
C THR A 135 12.56 11.02 5.62
N ASP A 136 12.21 9.80 6.00
CA ASP A 136 12.36 9.27 7.35
C ASP A 136 13.00 7.87 7.33
N TYR A 137 13.23 7.30 8.51
CA TYR A 137 13.79 5.95 8.65
C TYR A 137 12.98 4.89 7.88
N TRP A 138 11.66 4.99 7.90
CA TRP A 138 10.76 4.03 7.26
C TRP A 138 10.78 4.14 5.74
N SER A 139 10.99 5.35 5.20
CA SER A 139 11.21 5.60 3.78
C SER A 139 12.44 4.84 3.27
N TYR A 140 13.51 4.78 4.08
CA TYR A 140 14.70 3.97 3.76
C TYR A 140 14.40 2.46 3.82
N ALA A 141 13.72 1.99 4.88
CA ALA A 141 13.42 0.57 5.09
C ALA A 141 12.50 -0.04 4.02
N ILE A 142 11.58 0.75 3.48
CA ILE A 142 10.65 0.33 2.43
C ILE A 142 11.36 0.29 1.07
N GLY A 143 12.32 1.18 0.87
CA GLY A 143 13.07 1.36 -0.37
C GLY A 143 12.46 2.50 -1.19
N SER A 144 13.20 3.59 -1.35
CA SER A 144 12.76 4.76 -2.13
C SER A 144 13.04 4.56 -3.61
N ASN A 145 12.09 4.91 -4.47
CA ASN A 145 12.38 5.15 -5.87
C ASN A 145 13.26 6.41 -6.04
N THR A 146 13.87 6.53 -7.22
CA THR A 146 14.81 7.60 -7.57
C THR A 146 14.15 8.75 -8.32
N PHE A 147 12.82 8.79 -8.39
CA PHE A 147 12.12 9.82 -9.16
C PHE A 147 12.15 11.15 -8.43
N ASP A 148 12.68 12.17 -9.11
CA ASP A 148 12.50 13.56 -8.72
C ASP A 148 11.22 14.09 -9.39
N PHE A 149 10.09 14.09 -8.67
CA PHE A 149 8.81 14.51 -9.23
C PHE A 149 8.74 16.00 -9.60
N SER A 150 9.65 16.83 -9.09
CA SER A 150 9.78 18.23 -9.52
C SER A 150 10.36 18.35 -10.94
N LYS A 151 10.93 17.26 -11.48
CA LYS A 151 11.52 17.18 -12.83
C LYS A 151 10.88 16.14 -13.72
N PHE A 152 10.30 15.09 -13.14
CA PHE A 152 9.73 13.97 -13.86
C PHE A 152 8.54 14.42 -14.72
N LYS A 153 8.55 14.03 -15.99
CA LYS A 153 7.43 14.20 -16.91
C LYS A 153 7.24 12.91 -17.71
N SER A 154 6.04 12.37 -17.64
CA SER A 154 5.65 11.16 -18.37
C SER A 154 5.75 11.38 -19.88
N ALA A 155 6.43 10.47 -20.58
CA ALA A 155 6.52 10.50 -22.03
C ALA A 155 5.20 10.08 -22.70
N LYS A 156 4.42 9.18 -22.08
CA LYS A 156 3.15 8.70 -22.64
C LYS A 156 1.99 9.66 -22.42
N THR A 157 1.95 10.34 -21.28
CA THR A 157 0.79 11.16 -20.86
C THR A 157 1.08 12.65 -20.84
N GLY A 158 2.36 13.04 -20.82
CA GLY A 158 2.77 14.44 -20.63
C GLY A 158 2.55 14.98 -19.21
N ARG A 159 2.10 14.17 -18.26
CA ARG A 159 1.86 14.58 -16.86
C ARG A 159 3.17 14.76 -16.09
N GLY A 160 3.14 15.70 -15.14
CA GLY A 160 4.33 16.18 -14.46
C GLY A 160 5.03 17.32 -15.23
N PRO A 161 5.98 18.04 -14.61
CA PRO A 161 6.44 17.89 -13.22
C PRO A 161 5.37 18.27 -12.18
N LEU A 162 5.52 17.73 -10.97
CA LEU A 162 4.71 18.07 -9.82
C LEU A 162 5.42 19.17 -9.03
N LEU A 163 4.96 20.41 -9.21
CA LEU A 163 5.45 21.60 -8.50
C LEU A 163 4.55 21.93 -7.31
N ASP A 164 4.93 22.91 -6.50
CA ASP A 164 4.12 23.37 -5.37
C ASP A 164 2.69 23.72 -5.83
N GLY A 165 1.69 23.14 -5.15
CA GLY A 165 0.28 23.31 -5.51
C GLY A 165 -0.17 22.54 -6.75
N TRP A 166 0.57 21.51 -7.19
CA TRP A 166 0.18 20.67 -8.34
C TRP A 166 -1.20 20.04 -8.16
N GLN A 167 -1.62 19.77 -6.92
CA GLN A 167 -2.89 19.14 -6.58
C GLN A 167 -4.10 19.94 -7.11
N ASP A 168 -4.01 21.28 -7.09
CA ASP A 168 -5.09 22.17 -7.54
C ASP A 168 -5.06 22.45 -9.04
N ASN A 169 -3.93 22.16 -9.69
CA ASN A 169 -3.69 22.48 -11.10
C ASN A 169 -3.61 21.23 -11.99
N CYS A 170 -3.85 20.03 -11.43
CA CYS A 170 -3.82 18.79 -12.17
C CYS A 170 -5.23 18.30 -12.55
N ASN A 171 -5.39 17.84 -13.78
CA ASN A 171 -6.59 17.17 -14.26
C ASN A 171 -6.16 16.07 -15.24
N PRO A 172 -6.51 14.79 -15.01
CA PRO A 172 -7.34 14.28 -13.90
C PRO A 172 -6.65 14.31 -12.54
N VAL A 173 -7.46 14.35 -11.48
CA VAL A 173 -7.05 14.22 -10.07
C VAL A 173 -7.98 13.28 -9.32
N MET A 174 -7.39 12.48 -8.43
CA MET A 174 -8.12 11.64 -7.47
C MET A 174 -7.43 11.61 -6.11
N THR A 175 -8.18 11.26 -5.07
CA THR A 175 -7.66 11.09 -3.70
C THR A 175 -8.05 9.73 -3.15
N ALA A 176 -7.09 9.06 -2.50
CA ALA A 176 -7.30 7.83 -1.76
C ALA A 176 -7.35 8.15 -0.26
N TYR A 177 -8.55 8.15 0.32
CA TYR A 177 -8.76 8.40 1.75
C TYR A 177 -8.56 7.09 2.51
N LYS A 178 -7.41 6.97 3.18
CA LYS A 178 -7.02 5.76 3.92
C LYS A 178 -7.22 5.98 5.42
N LEU A 179 -8.21 5.30 5.99
CA LEU A 179 -8.40 5.22 7.43
C LEU A 179 -7.59 4.04 7.95
N VAL A 180 -6.64 4.31 8.83
CA VAL A 180 -5.80 3.29 9.47
C VAL A 180 -6.17 3.20 10.94
N THR A 181 -6.55 2.00 11.37
CA THR A 181 -6.88 1.69 12.76
C THR A 181 -5.89 0.64 13.25
N VAL A 182 -5.26 0.88 14.40
CA VAL A 182 -4.33 -0.06 15.03
C VAL A 182 -4.79 -0.33 16.45
N ASP A 183 -4.90 -1.61 16.80
CA ASP A 183 -5.17 -2.08 18.15
C ASP A 183 -4.06 -3.06 18.55
N ALA A 184 -3.14 -2.61 19.41
CA ALA A 184 -2.02 -3.40 19.88
C ALA A 184 -2.06 -3.57 21.42
N PRO A 185 -2.84 -4.55 21.93
CA PRO A 185 -3.07 -4.76 23.36
C PRO A 185 -1.87 -5.41 24.09
N TYR A 186 -0.67 -4.87 23.88
CA TYR A 186 0.56 -5.29 24.57
C TYR A 186 0.86 -4.40 25.76
N TRP A 187 0.93 -5.01 26.94
CA TRP A 187 1.32 -4.30 28.14
C TRP A 187 2.76 -3.78 28.04
N GLY A 188 2.96 -2.50 28.38
CA GLY A 188 4.27 -1.83 28.42
C GLY A 188 4.77 -1.24 27.10
N PHE A 189 4.46 -1.84 25.94
CA PHE A 189 4.96 -1.36 24.64
C PHE A 189 3.91 -1.23 23.52
N GLY A 190 2.62 -1.50 23.78
CA GLY A 190 1.53 -1.40 22.80
C GLY A 190 1.50 -0.06 22.04
N TYR A 191 1.50 1.06 22.77
CA TYR A 191 1.53 2.40 22.16
C TYR A 191 2.74 2.61 21.25
N ARG A 192 3.94 2.17 21.65
CA ARG A 192 5.14 2.28 20.80
C ARG A 192 5.02 1.43 19.53
N LEU A 193 4.37 0.27 19.62
CA LEU A 193 4.09 -0.59 18.48
C LEU A 193 3.07 0.06 17.54
N GLU A 194 1.98 0.63 18.07
CA GLU A 194 0.98 1.36 17.28
C GLU A 194 1.62 2.50 16.48
N GLN A 195 2.43 3.33 17.14
CA GLN A 195 3.13 4.44 16.48
C GLN A 195 4.11 3.94 15.41
N ALA A 196 4.82 2.84 15.67
CA ALA A 196 5.73 2.25 14.68
C ALA A 196 4.98 1.70 13.46
N LEU A 197 3.84 1.03 13.67
CA LEU A 197 3.00 0.51 12.59
C LEU A 197 2.39 1.64 11.76
N LEU A 198 1.85 2.68 12.41
CA LEU A 198 1.33 3.87 11.73
C LEU A 198 2.41 4.55 10.89
N ALA A 199 3.62 4.72 11.43
CA ALA A 199 4.73 5.31 10.68
C ALA A 199 5.18 4.42 9.50
N GLY A 200 5.21 3.10 9.68
CA GLY A 200 5.48 2.15 8.61
C GLY A 200 4.45 2.21 7.48
N GLU A 201 3.15 2.21 7.82
CA GLU A 201 2.06 2.33 6.84
C GLU A 201 2.08 3.67 6.11
N ARG A 202 2.34 4.76 6.83
CA ARG A 202 2.49 6.09 6.24
C ARG A 202 3.60 6.11 5.18
N ALA A 203 4.78 5.56 5.51
CA ALA A 203 5.88 5.48 4.57
C ALA A 203 5.57 4.55 3.38
N LEU A 204 4.83 3.45 3.61
CA LEU A 204 4.37 2.56 2.56
C LEU A 204 3.39 3.26 1.62
N PHE A 205 2.46 4.05 2.15
CA PHE A 205 1.55 4.87 1.35
C PHE A 205 2.31 5.89 0.51
N MET A 206 3.25 6.64 1.11
CA MET A 206 4.07 7.58 0.37
C MET A 206 4.77 6.89 -0.82
N GLU A 207 5.51 5.82 -0.56
CA GLU A 207 6.32 5.17 -1.58
C GLU A 207 5.49 4.45 -2.64
N SER A 208 4.43 3.75 -2.23
CA SER A 208 3.51 3.10 -3.17
C SER A 208 2.84 4.10 -4.11
N HIS A 209 2.43 5.28 -3.62
CA HIS A 209 1.80 6.29 -4.47
C HIS A 209 2.82 7.00 -5.36
N ARG A 210 4.03 7.24 -4.87
CA ARG A 210 5.15 7.68 -5.73
C ARG A 210 5.40 6.67 -6.85
N ASN A 211 5.42 5.38 -6.56
CA ASN A 211 5.58 4.33 -7.56
C ASN A 211 4.42 4.27 -8.56
N CYS A 212 3.17 4.46 -8.12
CA CYS A 212 2.04 4.60 -9.04
C CYS A 212 2.28 5.70 -10.07
N PHE A 213 2.80 6.86 -9.68
CA PHE A 213 3.04 7.96 -10.63
C PHE A 213 4.36 7.81 -11.38
N GLY A 214 5.46 7.44 -10.73
CA GLY A 214 6.77 7.27 -11.35
C GLY A 214 6.79 6.18 -12.42
N TRP A 215 6.00 5.11 -12.24
CA TRP A 215 5.87 4.04 -13.23
C TRP A 215 4.73 4.26 -14.23
N ILE A 216 4.17 5.47 -14.33
CA ILE A 216 3.05 5.76 -15.24
C ILE A 216 3.33 5.36 -16.69
N ASP A 217 4.55 5.59 -17.18
CA ASP A 217 4.91 5.20 -18.55
C ASP A 217 4.96 3.67 -18.75
N GLU A 218 5.00 2.88 -17.69
CA GLU A 218 5.00 1.43 -17.76
C GLU A 218 3.59 0.87 -17.82
N TRP A 219 2.67 1.35 -16.97
CA TRP A 219 1.31 0.80 -16.87
C TRP A 219 0.25 1.56 -17.67
N PHE A 220 0.50 2.81 -18.07
CA PHE A 220 -0.51 3.59 -18.79
C PHE A 220 -0.85 2.95 -20.14
N GLY A 221 -2.15 2.73 -20.36
CA GLY A 221 -2.70 2.04 -21.53
C GLY A 221 -2.88 0.53 -21.37
N MET A 222 -2.45 -0.07 -20.26
CA MET A 222 -2.71 -1.50 -19.98
C MET A 222 -4.19 -1.74 -19.68
N THR A 223 -4.72 -2.85 -20.17
CA THR A 223 -6.07 -3.31 -19.83
C THR A 223 -6.06 -4.06 -18.50
N MET A 224 -7.19 -4.09 -17.80
CA MET A 224 -7.35 -4.88 -16.58
C MET A 224 -7.05 -6.38 -16.78
N GLN A 225 -7.29 -6.90 -17.98
CA GLN A 225 -6.93 -8.27 -18.33
C GLN A 225 -5.42 -8.47 -18.35
N GLN A 226 -4.68 -7.58 -19.02
CA GLN A 226 -3.22 -7.64 -19.10
C GLN A 226 -2.58 -7.55 -17.70
N ILE A 227 -3.09 -6.69 -16.83
CA ILE A 227 -2.60 -6.58 -15.45
C ILE A 227 -2.82 -7.88 -14.67
N ARG A 228 -3.99 -8.52 -14.81
CA ARG A 228 -4.27 -9.80 -14.14
C ARG A 228 -3.38 -10.93 -14.65
N GLU A 229 -3.08 -10.96 -15.94
CA GLU A 229 -2.16 -11.93 -16.53
C GLU A 229 -0.73 -11.74 -15.97
N LEU A 230 -0.28 -10.49 -15.85
CA LEU A 230 1.02 -10.16 -15.23
C LEU A 230 1.05 -10.52 -13.74
N GLU A 231 -0.03 -10.26 -12.99
CA GLU A 231 -0.16 -10.61 -11.58
C GLU A 231 -0.04 -12.14 -11.38
N GLN A 232 -0.76 -12.92 -12.19
CA GLN A 232 -0.69 -14.39 -12.15
C GLN A 232 0.70 -14.93 -12.46
N GLN A 233 1.38 -14.38 -13.48
CA GLN A 233 2.76 -14.73 -13.80
C GLN A 233 3.71 -14.36 -12.65
N GLY A 234 3.52 -13.18 -12.06
CA GLY A 234 4.26 -12.70 -10.91
C GLY A 234 4.13 -13.62 -9.70
N ASP A 235 2.90 -14.00 -9.34
CA ASP A 235 2.61 -14.86 -8.18
C ASP A 235 3.27 -16.24 -8.31
N CYS A 236 3.29 -16.82 -9.52
CA CYS A 236 4.01 -18.07 -9.79
C CYS A 236 5.53 -17.92 -9.55
N LEU A 237 6.13 -16.85 -10.07
CA LEU A 237 7.57 -16.59 -9.90
C LEU A 237 7.94 -16.29 -8.44
N LEU A 238 7.07 -15.61 -7.69
CA LEU A 238 7.27 -15.36 -6.27
C LEU A 238 7.30 -16.66 -5.46
N LYS A 239 6.37 -17.58 -5.74
CA LYS A 239 6.34 -18.91 -5.12
C LYS A 239 7.61 -19.71 -5.41
N GLU A 240 8.10 -19.68 -6.65
CA GLU A 240 9.37 -20.34 -7.01
C GLU A 240 10.58 -19.74 -6.29
N LYS A 241 10.65 -18.41 -6.13
CA LYS A 241 11.75 -17.73 -5.43
C LYS A 241 11.80 -18.08 -3.95
N ILE A 242 10.65 -18.16 -3.27
CA ILE A 242 10.55 -18.52 -1.85
C ILE A 242 10.82 -20.02 -1.63
N SER A 243 10.43 -20.87 -2.60
CA SER A 243 10.56 -22.33 -2.48
C SER A 243 11.97 -22.88 -2.75
N LYS A 244 12.90 -22.08 -3.28
CA LYS A 244 14.28 -22.51 -3.51
C LYS A 244 15.05 -22.50 -2.18
N PRO A 245 15.52 -23.65 -1.68
CA PRO A 245 16.46 -23.65 -0.56
C PRO A 245 17.70 -22.86 -1.00
N ILE A 246 18.22 -22.02 -0.10
CA ILE A 246 19.58 -21.50 -0.27
C ILE A 246 20.50 -22.73 -0.30
N LEU A 247 20.96 -23.11 -1.49
CA LEU A 247 22.10 -24.00 -1.64
C LEU A 247 23.30 -23.21 -1.09
N LEU A 248 23.61 -23.46 0.18
CA LEU A 248 24.89 -23.10 0.80
C LEU A 248 26.02 -23.88 0.16
#